data_AF-A0A1F8NHL1-F1
#
_entry.id   AF-A0A1F8NHL1-F1
#
_cell.length_a   1.000
_cell.length_b   1.000
_cell.length_c   1.000
_cell.angle_alpha   90.00
_cell.angle_beta   90.00
_cell.angle_gamma   90.00
#
_symmetry.space_group_name_H-M   'P 1'
#
loop_
_entity.id
_entity.type
_entity.pdbx_description
1 polymer ?
#
loop_
_entity_poly.entity_id
_entity_poly.type
_entity_poly.pdbx_seq_one_letter_code
_entity_poly.pdbx_strand_id
1 'polypeptide(L)'
;MTRRPWLSGWRLTAARLLAIAAVVAITLYIVSIRDDAERLAAYGYPGIFVLSILANATVILPAPGVAITFAMGAVFHPVGVALAAGSGAAIGELTGYLAGFSGEGIASRAAFYGRVKGWVSRMGGPAILVLAFIPNPFFDVAGAAAGALRMPLAK
;
A
#
# COMPACT_ATOMS: atom_id res chain seq x y z
N MET A 1 -6.60 -28.07 -3.83
CA MET A 1 -7.95 -27.47 -3.96
C MET A 1 -7.84 -26.10 -4.60
N THR A 2 -8.11 -25.99 -5.91
CA THR A 2 -8.10 -24.73 -6.66
C THR A 2 -9.44 -24.02 -6.43
N ARG A 3 -9.47 -23.04 -5.52
CA ARG A 3 -10.63 -22.14 -5.37
C ARG A 3 -10.84 -21.41 -6.71
N ARG A 4 -11.97 -21.66 -7.36
CA ARG A 4 -12.39 -20.94 -8.56
C ARG A 4 -12.61 -19.46 -8.16
N PRO A 5 -12.14 -18.49 -8.96
CA PRO A 5 -12.36 -17.08 -8.65
C PRO A 5 -13.86 -16.77 -8.67
N TRP A 6 -14.33 -16.03 -7.66
CA TRP A 6 -15.74 -15.66 -7.43
C TRP A 6 -16.33 -14.80 -8.57
N LEU A 7 -15.45 -14.19 -9.38
CA LEU A 7 -15.76 -13.42 -10.58
C LEU A 7 -14.91 -13.95 -11.75
N SER A 8 -15.53 -14.34 -12.86
CA SER A 8 -14.83 -14.85 -14.05
C SER A 8 -15.28 -14.14 -15.34
N GLY A 9 -14.37 -14.04 -16.31
CA GLY A 9 -14.65 -13.45 -17.64
C GLY A 9 -14.77 -11.93 -17.62
N TRP A 10 -15.72 -11.40 -18.39
CA TRP A 10 -15.91 -9.96 -18.59
C TRP A 10 -16.21 -9.17 -17.31
N ARG A 11 -16.84 -9.81 -16.30
CA ARG A 11 -17.14 -9.19 -14.99
C ARG A 11 -15.87 -8.83 -14.21
N LEU A 12 -14.85 -9.68 -14.28
CA LEU A 12 -13.56 -9.42 -13.64
C LEU A 12 -12.83 -8.28 -14.37
N THR A 13 -12.87 -8.27 -15.70
CA THR A 13 -12.30 -7.19 -16.51
C THR A 13 -12.98 -5.85 -16.23
N ALA A 14 -14.31 -5.83 -16.16
CA ALA A 14 -15.08 -4.64 -15.80
C ALA A 14 -14.74 -4.14 -14.39
N ALA A 15 -14.65 -5.03 -13.40
CA ALA A 15 -14.25 -4.67 -12.04
C ALA A 15 -12.83 -4.06 -11.98
N ARG A 16 -11.88 -4.60 -12.75
CA ARG A 16 -10.51 -4.05 -12.86
C ARG A 16 -10.50 -2.67 -13.53
N LEU A 17 -11.24 -2.49 -14.62
CA LEU A 17 -11.34 -1.21 -15.32
C LEU A 17 -12.00 -0.15 -14.42
N LEU A 18 -13.05 -0.51 -13.69
CA LEU A 18 -13.69 0.37 -12.71
C LEU A 18 -12.74 0.75 -11.57
N ALA A 19 -11.96 -0.20 -11.04
CA ALA A 19 -10.97 0.10 -10.02
C ALA A 19 -9.92 1.10 -10.54
N ILE A 20 -9.36 0.88 -11.74
CA ILE A 20 -8.40 1.80 -12.36
C ILE A 20 -9.04 3.18 -12.57
N ALA A 21 -10.26 3.24 -13.11
CA ALA A 21 -10.98 4.48 -13.33
C ALA A 21 -11.23 5.24 -12.01
N ALA A 22 -11.62 4.55 -10.94
CA ALA A 22 -11.80 5.13 -9.62
C ALA A 22 -10.49 5.72 -9.08
N VAL A 23 -9.37 5.01 -9.23
CA VAL A 23 -8.05 5.50 -8.82
C VAL A 23 -7.65 6.75 -9.58
N VAL A 24 -7.82 6.76 -10.90
CA VAL A 24 -7.55 7.94 -11.73
C VAL A 24 -8.46 9.11 -11.31
N ALA A 25 -9.75 8.88 -11.12
CA ALA A 25 -10.70 9.91 -10.70
C ALA A 25 -10.36 10.49 -9.32
N ILE A 26 -10.04 9.64 -8.33
CA ILE A 26 -9.61 10.08 -6.99
C ILE A 26 -8.31 10.87 -7.08
N THR A 27 -7.35 10.42 -7.89
CA THR A 27 -6.08 11.13 -8.10
C THR A 27 -6.32 12.51 -8.72
N LEU A 28 -7.12 12.59 -9.79
CA LEU A 28 -7.47 13.85 -10.43
C LEU A 28 -8.21 14.80 -9.49
N TYR A 29 -9.11 14.28 -8.65
CA TYR A 29 -9.80 15.06 -7.63
C TYR A 29 -8.85 15.61 -6.57
N ILE A 30 -7.94 14.79 -6.04
CA ILE A 30 -6.92 15.25 -5.07
C ILE A 30 -6.02 16.32 -5.70
N VAL A 31 -5.62 16.10 -6.95
CA VAL A 31 -4.79 17.06 -7.69
C VAL A 31 -5.56 18.34 -8.00
N SER A 32 -6.88 18.29 -8.24
CA SER A 32 -7.68 19.50 -8.51
C SER A 32 -7.92 20.36 -7.27
N ILE A 33 -7.98 19.74 -6.09
CA ILE A 33 -8.14 20.44 -4.80
C ILE A 33 -6.79 20.72 -4.11
N ARG A 34 -5.66 20.42 -4.75
CA ARG A 34 -4.32 20.58 -4.15
C ARG A 34 -3.97 22.02 -3.77
N ASP A 35 -4.50 22.98 -4.53
CA ASP A 35 -4.25 24.41 -4.33
C ASP A 35 -5.29 25.03 -3.36
N ASP A 36 -6.31 24.25 -2.96
CA ASP A 36 -7.34 24.62 -1.98
C ASP A 36 -6.89 24.21 -0.58
N ALA A 37 -5.99 25.03 -0.02
CA ALA A 37 -5.38 24.79 1.27
C ALA A 37 -6.40 24.68 2.41
N GLU A 38 -7.54 25.37 2.32
CA GLU A 38 -8.59 25.35 3.35
C GLU A 38 -9.29 23.98 3.39
N ARG A 39 -9.61 23.41 2.23
CA ARG A 39 -10.18 22.06 2.12
C ARG A 39 -9.21 20.98 2.57
N LEU A 40 -7.91 21.10 2.26
CA LEU A 40 -6.89 20.16 2.69
C LEU A 40 -6.58 20.29 4.19
N ALA A 41 -6.57 21.51 4.72
CA ALA A 41 -6.32 21.81 6.13
C ALA A 41 -7.35 21.13 7.05
N ALA A 42 -8.59 21.01 6.61
CA ALA A 42 -9.67 20.37 7.36
C ALA A 42 -9.39 18.90 7.75
N TYR A 43 -8.51 18.20 7.02
CA TYR A 43 -8.14 16.81 7.34
C TYR A 43 -7.04 16.72 8.41
N GLY A 44 -6.12 17.69 8.45
CA GLY A 44 -5.00 17.70 9.39
C GLY A 44 -4.09 16.47 9.33
N TYR A 45 -3.12 16.41 10.24
CA TYR A 45 -2.26 15.21 10.40
C TYR A 45 -3.04 13.91 10.73
N PRO A 46 -4.11 13.92 11.55
CA PRO A 46 -4.92 12.72 11.77
C PRO A 46 -5.58 12.19 10.50
N GLY A 47 -6.07 13.07 9.62
CA GLY A 47 -6.64 12.69 8.34
C GLY A 47 -5.58 12.07 7.42
N ILE A 48 -4.38 12.65 7.37
CA ILE A 48 -3.24 12.08 6.62
C ILE A 48 -2.93 10.66 7.11
N PHE A 49 -2.88 10.46 8.43
CA PHE A 49 -2.62 9.16 9.03
C PHE A 49 -3.67 8.12 8.65
N VAL A 50 -4.97 8.41 8.82
CA VAL A 50 -6.06 7.48 8.50
C VAL A 50 -6.11 7.20 6.99
N LEU A 51 -5.99 8.23 6.16
CA LEU A 51 -5.96 8.05 4.70
C LEU A 51 -4.77 7.20 4.26
N SER A 52 -3.62 7.36 4.91
CA SER A 52 -2.45 6.53 4.64
C SER A 52 -2.65 5.07 5.05
N ILE A 53 -3.30 4.79 6.19
CA ILE A 53 -3.69 3.42 6.57
C ILE A 53 -4.57 2.82 5.47
N LEU A 54 -5.63 3.54 5.08
CA LEU A 54 -6.58 3.04 4.10
C LEU A 54 -5.93 2.84 2.72
N ALA A 55 -5.00 3.72 2.33
CA ALA A 55 -4.32 3.64 1.06
C ALA A 55 -3.34 2.46 0.96
N ASN A 56 -2.68 2.10 2.07
CA ASN A 56 -1.71 1.01 2.11
C ASN A 56 -2.32 -0.33 2.60
N ALA A 57 -3.48 -0.30 3.25
CA ALA A 57 -4.18 -1.52 3.68
C ALA A 57 -4.78 -2.33 2.52
N THR A 58 -4.95 -1.72 1.34
CA THR A 58 -5.62 -2.33 0.20
C THR A 58 -4.65 -3.09 -0.71
N VAL A 59 -4.54 -4.40 -0.54
CA VAL A 59 -3.77 -5.31 -1.42
C VAL A 59 -4.28 -5.32 -2.89
N ILE A 60 -5.50 -4.82 -3.15
CA ILE A 60 -6.24 -5.06 -4.40
C ILE A 60 -6.63 -3.77 -5.14
N LEU A 61 -6.71 -2.63 -4.45
CA LEU A 61 -7.12 -1.34 -5.04
C LEU A 61 -5.94 -0.38 -4.98
N PRO A 62 -5.41 0.10 -6.12
CA PRO A 62 -4.28 1.03 -6.13
C PRO A 62 -4.71 2.40 -5.58
N ALA A 63 -4.76 2.58 -4.27
CA ALA A 63 -5.10 3.90 -3.72
C ALA A 63 -3.96 4.91 -3.98
N PRO A 64 -4.27 6.18 -4.28
CA PRO A 64 -3.25 7.17 -4.62
C PRO A 64 -2.57 7.75 -3.37
N GLY A 65 -2.07 6.91 -2.47
CA GLY A 65 -1.46 7.32 -1.19
C GLY A 65 -0.30 8.30 -1.35
N VAL A 66 0.51 8.13 -2.40
CA VAL A 66 1.60 9.06 -2.75
C VAL A 66 1.06 10.43 -3.15
N ALA A 67 -0.02 10.49 -3.95
CA ALA A 67 -0.63 11.75 -4.35
C ALA A 67 -1.25 12.48 -3.15
N ILE A 68 -1.88 11.74 -2.23
CA ILE A 68 -2.39 12.30 -0.96
C ILE A 68 -1.23 12.91 -0.16
N THR A 69 -0.15 12.16 0.02
CA THR A 69 1.02 12.60 0.80
C THR A 69 1.67 13.83 0.16
N PHE A 70 1.80 13.85 -1.16
CA PHE A 70 2.38 14.96 -1.91
C PHE A 70 1.51 16.23 -1.80
N ALA A 71 0.19 16.11 -2.03
CA ALA A 71 -0.72 17.24 -1.91
C ALA A 71 -0.74 17.81 -0.49
N MET A 72 -0.75 16.95 0.53
CA MET A 72 -0.71 17.37 1.93
C MET A 72 0.63 18.01 2.33
N GLY A 73 1.74 17.56 1.72
CA GLY A 73 3.06 18.17 1.90
C GLY A 73 3.19 19.58 1.33
N ALA A 74 2.32 19.98 0.40
CA ALA A 74 2.27 21.35 -0.10
C ALA A 74 1.61 22.34 0.89
N VAL A 75 0.82 21.82 1.85
CA VAL A 75 0.03 22.63 2.80
C VAL A 75 0.57 22.54 4.23
N PHE A 76 1.02 21.36 4.65
CA PHE A 76 1.49 21.10 6.02
C PHE A 76 3.01 20.98 6.11
N HIS A 77 3.54 21.02 7.34
CA HIS A 77 4.98 20.86 7.56
C HIS A 77 5.45 19.47 7.09
N PRO A 78 6.44 19.37 6.18
CA PRO A 78 6.81 18.11 5.53
C PRO A 78 7.15 16.98 6.50
N VAL A 79 7.80 17.30 7.62
CA VAL A 79 8.14 16.31 8.65
C VAL A 79 6.89 15.74 9.32
N GLY A 80 5.87 16.57 9.59
CA GLY A 80 4.62 16.12 10.20
C GLY A 80 3.82 15.24 9.24
N VAL A 81 3.81 15.60 7.95
CA VAL A 81 3.21 14.79 6.89
C VAL A 81 3.92 13.45 6.77
N ALA A 82 5.26 13.44 6.75
CA ALA A 82 6.05 12.21 6.66
C ALA A 82 5.80 11.28 7.85
N LEU A 83 5.70 11.82 9.08
CA LEU A 83 5.40 11.03 10.27
C LEU A 83 3.98 10.45 10.25
N ALA A 84 2.98 11.27 9.91
CA ALA A 84 1.59 10.84 9.85
C ALA A 84 1.37 9.82 8.72
N ALA A 85 1.82 10.13 7.51
CA ALA A 85 1.69 9.25 6.35
C ALA A 85 2.52 7.98 6.54
N GLY A 86 3.77 8.08 7.00
CA GLY A 86 4.66 6.94 7.17
C GLY A 86 4.18 5.97 8.25
N SER A 87 3.72 6.47 9.40
CA SER A 87 3.16 5.61 10.46
C SER A 87 1.84 4.97 10.05
N GLY A 88 0.97 5.71 9.36
CA GLY A 88 -0.26 5.16 8.81
C GLY A 88 0.00 4.10 7.74
N ALA A 89 0.97 4.34 6.84
CA ALA A 89 1.39 3.38 5.83
C ALA A 89 1.93 2.11 6.48
N ALA A 90 2.80 2.24 7.48
CA ALA A 90 3.33 1.08 8.21
C ALA A 90 2.22 0.22 8.84
N ILE A 91 1.17 0.83 9.40
CA ILE A 91 0.01 0.10 9.92
C ILE A 91 -0.79 -0.54 8.79
N GLY A 92 -0.99 0.16 7.67
CA GLY A 92 -1.65 -0.40 6.48
C GLY A 92 -0.92 -1.64 5.96
N GLU A 93 0.40 -1.59 5.86
CA GLU A 93 1.26 -2.70 5.42
C GLU A 93 1.17 -3.96 6.31
N LEU A 94 0.79 -3.81 7.59
CA LEU A 94 0.56 -4.97 8.46
C LEU A 94 -0.60 -5.85 7.95
N THR A 95 -1.55 -5.31 7.19
CA THR A 95 -2.60 -6.15 6.57
C THR A 95 -2.00 -7.08 5.52
N GLY A 96 -1.04 -6.60 4.73
CA GLY A 96 -0.27 -7.41 3.78
C GLY A 96 0.57 -8.48 4.48
N TYR A 97 1.22 -8.12 5.60
CA TYR A 97 1.92 -9.09 6.46
C TYR A 97 0.96 -10.18 6.97
N LEU A 98 -0.20 -9.82 7.51
CA LEU A 98 -1.17 -10.79 8.02
C LEU A 98 -1.73 -11.69 6.92
N ALA A 99 -1.99 -11.14 5.73
CA ALA A 99 -2.39 -11.91 4.56
C ALA A 99 -1.32 -12.95 4.19
N GLY A 100 -0.04 -12.54 4.16
CA GLY A 100 1.09 -13.45 3.97
C GLY A 100 1.21 -14.51 5.07
N PHE A 101 1.04 -14.12 6.34
CA PHE A 101 1.10 -15.00 7.51
C PHE A 101 0.01 -16.07 7.52
N SER A 102 -1.21 -15.70 7.10
CA SER A 102 -2.36 -16.60 6.99
C SER A 102 -2.23 -17.64 5.86
N GLY A 103 -1.24 -17.50 4.98
CA GLY A 103 -1.03 -18.40 3.85
C GLY A 103 -2.01 -18.21 2.69
N GLU A 104 -2.84 -17.15 2.72
CA GLU A 104 -3.70 -16.76 1.60
C GLU A 104 -2.81 -16.20 0.48
N GLY A 105 -2.32 -17.11 -0.36
CA GLY A 105 -1.30 -16.86 -1.38
C GLY A 105 -1.79 -16.03 -2.56
N ILE A 106 -2.19 -14.77 -2.35
CA ILE A 106 -2.36 -13.77 -3.41
C ILE A 106 -0.99 -13.51 -4.08
N ALA A 107 0.11 -13.53 -3.32
CA ALA A 107 1.45 -13.29 -3.82
C ALA A 107 2.12 -14.51 -4.50
N SER A 108 1.54 -15.71 -4.39
CA SER A 108 2.18 -16.98 -4.79
C SER A 108 2.40 -17.18 -6.30
N ARG A 109 1.89 -16.29 -7.15
CA ARG A 109 1.90 -16.47 -8.62
C ARG A 109 2.88 -15.58 -9.38
N ALA A 110 3.52 -14.61 -8.74
CA ALA A 110 4.49 -13.73 -9.40
C ALA A 110 5.92 -14.28 -9.26
N ALA A 111 6.65 -14.46 -10.37
CA ALA A 111 8.07 -14.85 -10.34
C ALA A 111 8.93 -13.91 -9.46
N PHE A 112 8.49 -12.67 -9.29
CA PHE A 112 9.10 -11.68 -8.40
C PHE A 112 8.94 -12.02 -6.91
N TYR A 113 7.81 -12.61 -6.50
CA TYR A 113 7.58 -13.01 -5.10
C TYR A 113 8.63 -14.01 -4.60
N GLY A 114 9.01 -14.98 -5.44
CA GLY A 114 10.06 -15.94 -5.09
C GLY A 114 11.41 -15.29 -4.82
N ARG A 115 11.78 -14.25 -5.60
CA ARG A 115 13.04 -13.51 -5.41
C ARG A 115 13.01 -12.68 -4.13
N VAL A 116 11.93 -11.93 -3.93
CA VAL A 116 11.73 -11.10 -2.73
C VAL A 116 11.75 -11.99 -1.48
N LYS A 117 11.01 -13.10 -1.48
CA LYS A 117 11.03 -14.07 -0.39
C LYS A 117 12.43 -14.61 -0.12
N GLY A 118 13.20 -14.95 -1.17
CA GLY A 118 14.57 -15.42 -1.02
C GLY A 118 15.50 -14.37 -0.39
N TRP A 119 15.38 -13.11 -0.79
CA TRP A 119 16.13 -11.99 -0.19
C TRP A 119 15.74 -11.77 1.28
N VAL A 120 14.45 -11.68 1.56
CA VAL A 120 13.93 -11.49 2.93
C VAL A 120 14.32 -12.67 3.82
N SER A 121 14.33 -13.91 3.31
CA SER A 121 14.79 -15.08 4.09
C SER A 121 16.28 -15.05 4.43
N ARG A 122 17.12 -14.41 3.60
CA ARG A 122 18.57 -14.35 3.80
C ARG A 122 19.00 -13.16 4.65
N MET A 123 18.36 -12.01 4.43
CA MET A 123 18.77 -10.73 5.03
C MET A 123 17.83 -10.26 6.14
N GLY A 124 16.61 -10.79 6.23
CA GLY A 124 15.62 -10.38 7.24
C GLY A 124 15.19 -8.91 7.09
N GLY A 125 15.08 -8.20 8.22
CA GLY A 125 14.63 -6.80 8.30
C GLY A 125 15.35 -5.83 7.35
N PRO A 126 16.69 -5.88 7.22
CA PRO A 126 17.43 -5.09 6.23
C PRO A 126 16.94 -5.22 4.79
N ALA A 127 16.51 -6.41 4.34
CA ALA A 127 15.95 -6.56 2.99
C ALA A 127 14.62 -5.81 2.84
N ILE A 128 13.76 -5.85 3.86
CA ILE A 128 12.49 -5.11 3.86
C ILE A 128 12.77 -3.60 3.82
N LEU A 129 13.73 -3.12 4.60
CA LEU A 129 14.10 -1.70 4.63
C LEU A 129 14.59 -1.22 3.25
N VAL A 130 15.49 -1.96 2.61
CA VAL A 130 16.00 -1.60 1.28
C VAL A 130 14.90 -1.64 0.23
N LEU A 131 14.03 -2.67 0.27
CA LEU A 131 12.89 -2.79 -0.63
C LEU A 131 11.86 -1.67 -0.43
N ALA A 132 11.65 -1.19 0.79
CA ALA A 132 10.75 -0.07 1.07
C ALA A 132 11.37 1.29 0.70
N PHE A 133 12.69 1.42 0.77
CA PHE A 133 13.40 2.66 0.48
C PHE A 133 13.47 2.98 -1.01
N ILE A 134 13.61 1.95 -1.85
CA ILE A 134 13.63 2.13 -3.31
C ILE A 134 12.19 2.25 -3.80
N PRO A 135 11.79 3.37 -4.45
CA PRO A 135 10.46 3.51 -5.02
C PRO A 135 10.19 2.39 -6.03
N ASN A 136 9.44 1.38 -5.62
CA ASN A 136 9.05 0.28 -6.48
C ASN A 136 7.57 -0.05 -6.24
N PRO A 137 6.81 -0.37 -7.28
CA PRO A 137 5.37 -0.62 -7.18
C PRO A 137 5.03 -1.98 -6.55
N PHE A 138 6.03 -2.68 -6.01
CA PHE A 138 5.90 -4.03 -5.48
C PHE A 138 6.36 -4.11 -4.01
N PHE A 139 6.49 -2.99 -3.30
CA PHE A 139 7.01 -2.99 -1.94
C PHE A 139 6.07 -3.74 -0.97
N ASP A 140 4.75 -3.72 -1.22
CA ASP A 140 3.73 -4.49 -0.51
C ASP A 140 4.00 -6.01 -0.54
N VAL A 141 4.71 -6.49 -1.57
CA VAL A 141 5.13 -7.89 -1.71
C VAL A 141 6.14 -8.26 -0.63
N ALA A 142 6.96 -7.30 -0.15
CA ALA A 142 7.89 -7.51 0.94
C ALA A 142 7.16 -7.74 2.27
N GLY A 143 6.10 -6.98 2.56
CA GLY A 143 5.25 -7.18 3.73
C GLY A 143 4.61 -8.58 3.74
N ALA A 144 4.00 -8.97 2.62
CA ALA A 144 3.44 -10.32 2.46
C ALA A 144 4.50 -11.43 2.56
N ALA A 145 5.70 -11.22 1.99
CA ALA A 145 6.80 -12.18 2.11
C ALA A 145 7.31 -12.33 3.54
N ALA A 146 7.42 -11.22 4.29
CA ALA A 146 7.79 -11.23 5.70
C ALA A 146 6.76 -11.98 6.55
N GLY A 147 5.47 -11.78 6.27
CA GLY A 147 4.37 -12.53 6.88
C GLY A 147 4.44 -14.02 6.59
N ALA A 148 4.64 -14.39 5.32
CA ALA A 148 4.77 -15.79 4.90
C ALA A 148 5.99 -16.50 5.51
N LEU A 149 7.04 -15.74 5.85
CA LEU A 149 8.23 -16.21 6.56
C LEU A 149 8.08 -16.13 8.09
N ARG A 150 6.94 -15.63 8.59
CA ARG A 150 6.64 -15.45 10.02
C ARG A 150 7.72 -14.66 10.76
N MET A 151 8.23 -13.61 10.13
CA MET A 151 9.22 -12.74 10.76
C MET A 151 8.63 -12.08 12.02
N PRO A 152 9.35 -12.05 13.15
CA PRO A 152 8.86 -11.39 14.36
C PRO A 152 8.76 -9.87 14.15
N LEU A 153 7.64 -9.27 14.60
CA LEU A 153 7.37 -7.83 14.49
C LEU A 153 8.13 -7.00 15.54
N ALA A 154 8.46 -7.63 16.67
CA ALA A 154 9.28 -7.07 17.73
C ALA A 154 10.31 -8.11 18.15
N LYS A 155 11.48 -7.64 18.59
CA LYS A 155 12.58 -8.49 19.06
C LYS A 155 12.24 -9.15 20.39
#